data_AF-A0A1Q2ZYF3-F1
#
_entry.id   AF-A0A1Q2ZYF3-F1
#
_cell.length_a   1.000
_cell.length_b   1.000
_cell.length_c   1.000
_cell.angle_alpha   90.00
_cell.angle_beta   90.00
_cell.angle_gamma   90.00
#
_symmetry.space_group_name_H-M   'P 1'
#
loop_
_entity.id
_entity.type
_entity.pdbx_description
1 polymer ?
#
loop_
_entity_poly.entity_id
_entity_poly.type
_entity_poly.pdbx_seq_one_letter_code
_entity_poly.pdbx_strand_id
1 'polypeptide(L)'
;MSIDLNKDIESTFQGHLVPCKIRFTNPTSELKDFNDNHSIRGRVVEGKQVSDSALLMEGEKPIARGSLYNYEREGNSKRLIQEMEKWDEFLRVNNAIHM
;
A
#
# COMPACT_ATOMS: atom_id res chain seq x y z
N MET A 1 -1.75 3.80 27.97
CA MET A 1 -1.09 4.90 27.24
C MET A 1 -1.92 5.13 25.99
N SER A 2 -2.36 6.37 25.71
CA SER A 2 -3.17 6.68 24.53
C SER A 2 -2.28 7.20 23.40
N ILE A 3 -2.39 6.60 22.21
CA ILE A 3 -1.67 7.04 21.02
C ILE A 3 -2.51 8.11 20.32
N ASP A 4 -1.94 9.29 20.11
CA ASP A 4 -2.56 10.33 19.29
C ASP A 4 -2.19 10.14 17.82
N LEU A 5 -3.15 9.62 17.05
CA LEU A 5 -3.03 9.40 15.61
C LEU A 5 -3.15 10.69 14.79
N ASN A 6 -3.58 11.79 15.41
CA ASN A 6 -3.80 13.08 14.78
C ASN A 6 -2.69 14.10 15.08
N LYS A 7 -1.69 13.72 15.88
CA LYS A 7 -0.50 14.53 16.16
C LYS A 7 0.14 14.97 14.84
N ASP A 8 0.33 16.28 14.66
CA ASP A 8 0.77 16.93 13.42
C ASP A 8 1.75 16.10 12.56
N ILE A 9 1.20 15.45 11.53
CA ILE A 9 1.97 14.65 10.58
C ILE A 9 2.17 15.50 9.33
N GLU A 10 3.36 16.09 9.19
CA GLU A 10 3.70 16.91 8.02
C GLU A 10 4.21 16.08 6.83
N SER A 11 4.66 14.85 7.08
CA SER A 11 5.24 13.99 6.05
C SER A 11 4.18 13.21 5.28
N THR A 12 4.36 13.13 3.95
CA THR A 12 3.50 12.35 3.06
C THR A 12 4.21 11.14 2.48
N PHE A 13 3.45 10.10 2.12
CA PHE A 13 4.01 8.92 1.44
C PHE A 13 3.07 8.34 0.37
N GLN A 14 3.64 7.53 -0.52
CA GLN A 14 2.92 6.60 -1.38
C GLN A 14 3.41 5.19 -1.06
N GLY A 15 2.51 4.36 -0.54
CA GLY A 15 2.80 2.98 -0.17
C GLY A 15 2.49 2.04 -1.34
N HIS A 16 3.43 1.15 -1.65
CA HIS A 16 3.28 0.20 -2.75
C HIS A 16 3.47 -1.24 -2.25
N LEU A 17 2.39 -2.03 -2.23
CA LEU A 17 2.44 -3.46 -1.95
C LEU A 17 2.74 -4.20 -3.26
N VAL A 18 3.89 -4.85 -3.33
CA VAL A 18 4.40 -5.45 -4.56
C VAL A 18 4.36 -6.97 -4.53
N PRO A 19 4.20 -7.66 -5.69
CA PRO A 19 4.06 -9.13 -5.75
C PRO A 19 5.40 -9.86 -5.68
N CYS A 20 6.34 -9.33 -4.89
CA CYS A 20 7.67 -9.91 -4.70
C CYS A 20 8.37 -9.38 -3.45
N LYS A 21 9.36 -10.14 -2.96
CA LYS A 21 10.24 -9.68 -1.89
C LYS A 21 11.24 -8.64 -2.41
N ILE A 22 11.31 -7.51 -1.71
CA ILE A 22 12.36 -6.49 -1.84
C ILE A 22 13.51 -6.88 -0.92
N ARG A 23 14.76 -6.72 -1.38
CA ARG A 23 15.94 -7.24 -0.67
C ARG A 23 16.32 -6.41 0.55
N PHE A 24 15.97 -5.13 0.53
CA PHE A 24 16.39 -4.15 1.51
C PHE A 24 15.17 -3.53 2.21
N THR A 25 15.30 -3.32 3.52
CA THR A 25 14.30 -2.65 4.37
C THR A 25 14.64 -1.18 4.66
N ASN A 26 15.66 -0.66 3.99
CA ASN A 26 16.17 0.71 4.07
C ASN A 26 16.06 1.38 2.69
N PRO A 27 16.32 2.70 2.56
CA PRO A 27 16.39 3.36 1.26
C PRO A 27 17.22 2.55 0.26
N THR A 28 16.66 2.31 -0.93
CA THR A 28 17.24 1.43 -1.93
C THR A 28 16.96 1.93 -3.34
N SER A 29 17.90 1.65 -4.25
CA SER A 29 17.75 1.88 -5.69
C SER A 29 17.16 0.66 -6.42
N GLU A 30 16.78 -0.40 -5.71
CA GLU A 30 16.15 -1.60 -6.30
C GLU A 30 14.85 -1.29 -7.08
N LEU A 31 14.17 -0.20 -6.71
CA LEU A 31 12.90 0.24 -7.29
C LEU A 31 13.05 1.49 -8.19
N LYS A 32 14.27 1.82 -8.61
CA LYS A 32 14.53 3.03 -9.42
C LYS A 32 13.69 3.12 -10.71
N ASP A 33 13.38 1.97 -11.32
CA ASP A 33 12.64 1.90 -12.59
C ASP A 33 11.11 1.83 -12.38
N PHE A 34 10.65 1.86 -11.12
CA PHE A 34 9.25 1.68 -10.77
C PHE A 34 8.39 2.89 -11.20
N ASN A 35 8.89 4.11 -10.99
CA ASN A 35 8.11 5.32 -11.28
C ASN A 35 7.87 5.54 -12.78
N ASP A 36 8.85 5.18 -13.61
CA ASP A 36 8.77 5.43 -15.05
C ASP A 36 7.99 4.33 -15.78
N ASN A 37 8.21 3.07 -15.40
CA ASN A 37 7.75 1.92 -16.18
C ASN A 37 6.84 0.97 -15.40
N HIS A 38 6.51 1.28 -14.14
CA HIS A 38 5.83 0.35 -13.23
C HIS A 38 6.46 -1.04 -13.28
N SER A 39 7.79 -1.07 -13.24
CA SER A 39 8.58 -2.30 -13.41
C SER A 39 9.46 -2.55 -12.21
N ILE A 40 9.52 -3.81 -11.77
CA ILE A 40 10.38 -4.25 -10.68
C ILE A 40 11.32 -5.33 -11.22
N ARG A 41 12.62 -4.99 -11.33
CA ARG A 41 13.66 -5.88 -11.85
C ARG A 41 13.29 -6.42 -13.26
N GLY A 42 12.82 -5.53 -14.13
CA GLY A 42 12.45 -5.86 -15.52
C GLY A 42 11.10 -6.55 -15.69
N ARG A 43 10.28 -6.66 -14.64
CA ARG A 43 8.92 -7.22 -14.73
C ARG A 43 7.89 -6.14 -14.50
N VAL A 44 7.04 -5.92 -15.50
CA VAL A 44 5.92 -4.98 -15.44
C VAL A 44 4.91 -5.44 -14.40
N VAL A 45 4.39 -4.48 -13.64
CA VAL A 45 3.32 -4.67 -12.67
C VAL A 45 2.17 -3.69 -12.94
N GLU A 46 0.96 -4.12 -12.62
CA GLU A 46 -0.26 -3.33 -12.69
C GLU A 46 -0.77 -3.08 -11.27
N GLY A 47 -1.23 -1.86 -10.98
CA GLY A 47 -1.62 -1.45 -9.63
C GLY A 47 -3.05 -0.94 -9.53
N LYS A 48 -3.66 -1.13 -8.35
CA LYS A 48 -4.90 -0.49 -7.94
C LYS A 48 -4.74 0.18 -6.59
N GLN A 49 -5.40 1.32 -6.40
CA GLN A 49 -5.42 2.01 -5.12
C GLN A 49 -6.25 1.21 -4.11
N VAL A 50 -5.68 0.98 -2.93
CA VAL A 50 -6.32 0.31 -1.78
C VAL A 50 -6.97 1.33 -0.85
N SER A 51 -6.27 2.43 -0.58
CA SER A 51 -6.78 3.51 0.26
C SER A 51 -6.19 4.85 -0.19
N ASP A 52 -6.99 5.91 -0.09
CA ASP A 52 -6.55 7.30 -0.19
C ASP A 52 -6.02 7.84 1.15
N SER A 53 -6.31 7.14 2.25
CA SER A 53 -5.91 7.51 3.60
C SER A 53 -5.27 6.32 4.33
N ALA A 54 -3.95 6.39 4.47
CA ALA A 54 -3.13 5.42 5.19
C ALA A 54 -2.19 6.16 6.16
N LEU A 55 -1.93 5.53 7.30
CA LEU A 55 -1.00 5.99 8.32
C LEU A 55 0.22 5.07 8.36
N LEU A 56 1.42 5.64 8.20
CA LEU A 56 2.66 4.93 8.45
C LEU A 56 3.06 5.13 9.91
N MET A 57 3.28 4.02 10.61
CA MET A 57 3.58 3.98 12.03
C MET A 57 5.02 3.48 12.25
N GLU A 58 5.76 4.13 13.16
CA GLU A 58 7.02 3.62 13.71
C GLU A 58 6.78 3.32 15.19
N GLY A 59 6.58 2.04 15.51
CA GLY A 59 6.08 1.64 16.83
C GLY A 59 4.71 2.27 17.11
N GLU A 60 4.59 3.01 18.20
CA GLU A 60 3.36 3.70 18.62
C GLU A 60 3.27 5.13 18.09
N LYS A 61 4.17 5.56 17.20
CA LYS A 61 4.22 6.94 16.68
C LYS A 61 3.81 6.99 15.21
N PRO A 62 2.80 7.79 14.84
CA PRO A 62 2.53 8.04 13.43
C PRO A 62 3.62 8.96 12.85
N ILE A 63 4.15 8.61 11.68
CA ILE A 63 5.27 9.33 11.05
C ILE A 63 4.93 9.93 9.68
N ALA A 64 3.96 9.38 8.96
CA ALA A 64 3.53 9.91 7.66
C ALA A 64 2.07 9.54 7.34
N ARG A 65 1.39 10.35 6.54
CA ARG A 65 0.07 10.06 5.95
C ARG A 65 0.16 9.95 4.43
N GLY A 66 -0.64 9.09 3.83
CA GLY A 66 -0.48 8.84 2.41
C GLY A 66 -1.55 7.95 1.82
N SER A 67 -1.30 7.52 0.59
CA SER A 67 -2.12 6.54 -0.11
C SER A 67 -1.42 5.18 -0.17
N LEU A 68 -2.22 4.13 -0.35
CA LEU A 68 -1.73 2.76 -0.45
C LEU A 68 -2.21 2.14 -1.76
N TYR A 69 -1.32 1.44 -2.45
CA TYR A 69 -1.58 0.75 -3.71
C TYR A 69 -1.17 -0.71 -3.60
N ASN A 70 -1.95 -1.59 -4.22
CA ASN A 70 -1.65 -3.01 -4.36
C ASN A 70 -1.33 -3.32 -5.82
N TYR A 71 -0.27 -4.10 -6.05
CA TYR A 71 0.21 -4.43 -7.39
C TYR A 71 0.25 -5.92 -7.64
N GLU A 72 0.05 -6.28 -8.90
CA GLU A 72 0.29 -7.62 -9.43
C GLU A 72 1.15 -7.60 -10.68
N ARG A 73 1.75 -8.75 -11.00
CA ARG A 73 2.48 -8.87 -12.28
C ARG A 73 1.51 -8.72 -13.45
N GLU A 74 1.97 -8.11 -14.53
CA GLU A 74 1.25 -8.06 -15.81
C GLU A 74 0.73 -9.46 -16.18
N GLY A 75 -0.52 -9.52 -16.65
CA GLY A 75 -1.23 -10.77 -16.94
C GLY A 75 -1.97 -11.40 -15.76
N ASN A 76 -1.76 -10.92 -14.52
CA ASN A 76 -2.48 -11.39 -13.32
C ASN A 76 -3.57 -10.42 -12.84
N SER A 77 -4.11 -9.58 -13.72
CA SER A 77 -5.15 -8.58 -13.39
C SER A 77 -6.39 -9.19 -12.70
N LYS A 78 -6.77 -10.43 -13.05
CA LYS A 78 -7.85 -11.16 -12.38
C LYS A 78 -7.59 -11.35 -10.89
N ARG A 79 -6.37 -11.72 -10.51
CA ARG A 79 -5.99 -11.89 -9.10
C ARG A 79 -5.98 -10.54 -8.39
N LEU A 80 -5.48 -9.49 -9.02
CA LEU A 80 -5.53 -8.13 -8.46
C LEU A 80 -6.98 -7.70 -8.19
N ILE A 81 -7.89 -7.90 -9.13
CA ILE A 81 -9.32 -7.60 -8.97
C ILE A 81 -9.91 -8.38 -7.80
N GLN A 82 -9.70 -9.70 -7.75
CA GLN A 82 -10.24 -10.55 -6.69
C GLN A 82 -9.74 -10.15 -5.30
N GLU A 83 -8.47 -9.80 -5.16
CA GLU A 83 -7.94 -9.35 -3.86
C GLU A 83 -8.52 -8.00 -3.44
N MET A 84 -8.72 -7.07 -4.39
CA MET A 84 -9.42 -5.81 -4.11
C MET A 84 -10.88 -6.02 -3.71
N GLU A 85 -11.60 -6.92 -4.40
CA GLU A 85 -12.99 -7.25 -4.08
C GLU A 85 -13.14 -7.86 -2.68
N LYS A 86 -12.20 -8.73 -2.28
CA LYS A 86 -12.18 -9.30 -0.92
C LYS A 86 -11.95 -8.23 0.14
N TRP A 87 -11.07 -7.27 -0.13
CA TRP A 87 -10.82 -6.14 0.78
C TRP A 87 -12.07 -5.26 0.93
N ASP A 88 -12.71 -4.91 -0.18
CA ASP A 88 -13.93 -4.10 -0.18
C ASP A 88 -15.09 -4.83 0.52
N GLU A 89 -15.23 -6.14 0.29
CA GLU A 89 -16.20 -6.98 0.98
C GLU A 89 -15.94 -7.00 2.49
N PHE A 90 -14.69 -7.19 2.91
CA PHE A 90 -14.32 -7.17 4.32
C PHE A 90 -14.72 -5.84 4.98
N LEU A 91 -14.37 -4.71 4.36
CA LEU A 91 -14.73 -3.39 4.88
C LEU A 91 -16.25 -3.22 4.98
N ARG A 92 -16.99 -3.59 3.93
CA ARG A 92 -18.45 -3.51 3.89
C ARG A 92 -19.09 -4.34 5.00
N VAL A 93 -18.66 -5.59 5.17
CA VAL A 93 -19.22 -6.51 6.17
C VAL A 93 -18.86 -6.03 7.58
N ASN A 94 -17.61 -5.65 7.83
CA ASN A 94 -17.18 -5.14 9.12
C ASN A 94 -17.97 -3.88 9.54
N ASN A 95 -18.16 -2.97 8.58
CA ASN A 95 -18.95 -1.77 8.78
C ASN A 95 -20.43 -2.08 9.07
N ALA A 96 -21.02 -3.06 8.40
CA ALA A 96 -22.42 -3.45 8.63
C ALA A 96 -22.67 -4.16 9.98
N ILE A 97 -21.63 -4.76 10.58
CA ILE A 97 -21.74 -5.46 11.87
C ILE A 97 -21.50 -4.51 13.05
N HIS A 98 -20.56 -3.58 12.90
CA HIS A 98 -20.02 -2.80 14.02
C HIS A 98 -20.38 -1.31 14.03
N MET A 99 -21.01 -0.79 12.96
CA MET A 99 -21.68 0.52 12.96
C MET A 99 -23.19 0.36 13.09
#